data_AF-A0A6G2QAX6-F1
#
_entry.id   AF-A0A6G2QAX6-F1
#
_cell.length_a   1.000
_cell.length_b   1.000
_cell.length_c   1.000
_cell.angle_alpha   90.00
_cell.angle_beta   90.00
_cell.angle_gamma   90.00
#
_symmetry.space_group_name_H-M   'P 1'
#
loop_
_entity.id
_entity.type
_entity.pdbx_description
1 polymer ?
#
loop_
_entity_poly.entity_id
_entity_poly.type
_entity_poly.pdbx_seq_one_letter_code
_entity_poly.pdbx_strand_id
1 'polypeptide(L)'
;MLKKVFVAPDPGRARLRWASRAVLGIGLAVVVCLLVGHSVVGAVTGGLAALLALFTVADPTVRGQAVTTALLPVVGLPVLGAAVALHPYPVARDLAFLAVVGAGVYARRWGPRGHSLGVFAFM
;
A
#
# COMPACT_ATOMS: atom_id res chain seq x y z
N MET A 1 -32.72 -4.16 -4.86
CA MET A 1 -32.04 -3.39 -3.78
C MET A 1 -32.84 -3.31 -2.47
N LEU A 2 -34.17 -3.48 -2.45
CA LEU A 2 -35.00 -3.45 -1.22
C LEU A 2 -34.59 -4.46 -0.13
N LYS A 3 -34.13 -5.67 -0.48
CA LYS A 3 -33.76 -6.72 0.50
C LYS A 3 -32.64 -6.32 1.47
N LYS A 4 -31.76 -5.37 1.10
CA LYS A 4 -30.67 -4.88 1.97
C LYS A 4 -31.13 -3.82 2.98
N VAL A 5 -32.28 -3.19 2.75
CA VAL A 5 -32.82 -2.14 3.65
C VAL A 5 -33.36 -2.75 4.95
N PHE A 6 -33.81 -4.00 4.90
CA PHE A 6 -34.35 -4.73 6.06
C PHE A 6 -33.32 -5.59 6.81
N VAL A 7 -32.06 -5.56 6.39
CA VAL A 7 -30.98 -6.26 7.10
C VAL A 7 -30.28 -5.22 7.96
N ALA A 8 -30.42 -5.34 9.29
CA ALA A 8 -29.65 -4.53 10.22
C ALA A 8 -28.15 -4.69 9.91
N PRO A 9 -27.39 -3.61 9.75
CA PRO A 9 -25.94 -3.70 9.57
C PRO A 9 -25.34 -4.44 10.75
N ASP A 10 -24.60 -5.53 10.50
CA ASP A 10 -23.81 -6.22 11.51
C ASP A 10 -22.37 -5.65 11.51
N PRO A 11 -22.05 -4.70 12.41
CA PRO A 11 -20.72 -4.11 12.48
C PRO A 11 -19.65 -5.13 12.91
N GLY A 12 -20.02 -6.15 13.68
CA GLY A 12 -19.10 -7.20 14.16
C GLY A 12 -18.55 -8.01 13.00
N ARG A 13 -19.43 -8.47 12.11
CA ARG A 13 -19.04 -9.22 10.90
C ARG A 13 -18.16 -8.39 9.97
N ALA A 14 -18.44 -7.09 9.82
CA ALA A 14 -17.60 -6.20 9.03
C ALA A 14 -16.19 -6.09 9.63
N ARG A 15 -16.08 -5.83 10.94
CA ARG A 15 -14.80 -5.73 11.66
C ARG A 15 -13.99 -7.03 11.56
N LEU A 16 -14.64 -8.18 11.77
CA LEU A 16 -13.97 -9.49 11.65
C LEU A 16 -13.40 -9.71 10.25
N ARG A 17 -14.16 -9.35 9.21
CA ARG A 17 -13.69 -9.49 7.82
C ARG A 17 -12.50 -8.58 7.51
N TRP A 18 -12.48 -7.36 8.03
CA TRP A 18 -11.33 -6.46 7.86
C TRP A 18 -10.11 -6.97 8.62
N ALA A 19 -10.29 -7.40 9.86
CA ALA A 19 -9.22 -7.96 10.69
C ALA A 19 -8.62 -9.23 10.06
N SER A 20 -9.46 -10.15 9.58
CA SER A 20 -8.96 -11.39 8.96
C SER A 20 -8.20 -11.11 7.67
N ARG A 21 -8.65 -10.18 6.83
CA ARG A 21 -7.92 -9.74 5.64
C ARG A 21 -6.56 -9.11 6.01
N ALA A 22 -6.51 -8.32 7.08
CA ALA A 22 -5.28 -7.71 7.54
C ALA A 22 -4.27 -8.77 8.02
N VAL A 23 -4.69 -9.63 8.94
CA VAL A 23 -3.81 -10.66 9.52
C VAL A 23 -3.31 -11.62 8.45
N LEU A 24 -4.20 -12.11 7.59
CA LEU A 24 -3.82 -13.04 6.53
C LEU A 24 -2.93 -12.37 5.48
N GLY A 25 -3.28 -11.16 5.02
CA GLY A 25 -2.51 -10.46 3.99
C GLY A 25 -1.10 -10.10 4.45
N ILE A 26 -0.98 -9.48 5.62
CA ILE A 26 0.31 -9.06 6.18
C ILE A 26 1.12 -10.28 6.61
N GLY A 27 0.49 -11.24 7.29
CA GLY A 27 1.14 -12.47 7.72
C GLY A 27 1.71 -13.25 6.54
N LEU A 28 0.94 -13.39 5.45
CA LEU A 28 1.40 -14.07 4.24
C LEU A 28 2.56 -13.32 3.57
N ALA A 29 2.53 -11.98 3.52
CA ALA A 29 3.66 -11.20 3.00
C ALA A 29 4.95 -11.45 3.79
N VAL A 30 4.87 -11.42 5.12
CA VAL A 30 6.01 -11.70 6.01
C VAL A 30 6.53 -13.13 5.82
N VAL A 31 5.63 -14.11 5.83
CA VAL A 31 5.99 -15.53 5.65
C VAL A 31 6.65 -15.75 4.29
N VAL A 32 6.10 -15.21 3.21
CA VAL A 32 6.71 -15.32 1.88
C VAL A 32 8.09 -14.68 1.85
N CYS A 33 8.27 -13.48 2.42
CA CYS A 33 9.58 -12.84 2.48
C CYS A 33 10.62 -13.72 3.21
N LEU A 34 10.25 -14.31 4.35
CA LEU A 34 11.13 -15.20 5.11
C LEU A 34 11.44 -16.49 4.34
N LEU A 35 10.44 -17.09 3.66
CA LEU A 35 10.63 -18.31 2.86
C LEU A 35 11.53 -18.08 1.64
N VAL A 36 11.49 -16.88 1.06
CA VAL A 36 12.40 -16.46 -0.03
C VAL A 36 13.83 -16.19 0.50
N GLY A 37 14.04 -16.21 1.81
CA GLY A 37 15.34 -16.03 2.44
C GLY A 37 15.69 -14.56 2.70
N HIS A 38 14.73 -13.64 2.68
CA HIS A 38 14.98 -12.26 3.11
C HIS A 38 15.30 -12.21 4.61
N SER A 39 16.10 -11.21 4.99
CA SER A 39 16.36 -10.90 6.40
C SER A 39 15.06 -10.51 7.12
N VAL A 40 15.09 -10.53 8.46
CA VAL A 40 13.97 -10.04 9.28
C VAL A 40 13.58 -8.61 8.90
N VAL A 41 14.57 -7.75 8.63
CA VAL A 41 14.34 -6.37 8.18
C VAL A 41 13.59 -6.37 6.84
N GLY A 42 14.02 -7.17 5.86
CA GLY A 42 13.33 -7.29 4.58
C GLY A 42 11.90 -7.83 4.70
N ALA A 43 11.67 -8.79 5.61
CA ALA A 43 10.34 -9.30 5.88
C ALA A 43 9.43 -8.25 6.56
N VAL A 44 9.98 -7.43 7.46
CA VAL A 44 9.26 -6.28 8.04
C VAL A 44 8.89 -5.26 6.96
N THR A 45 9.81 -4.94 6.04
CA THR A 45 9.51 -4.06 4.90
C THR A 45 8.39 -4.63 4.03
N GLY A 46 8.41 -5.92 3.72
CA GLY A 46 7.33 -6.60 2.99
C GLY A 46 5.98 -6.55 3.71
N GLY A 47 5.99 -6.76 5.03
CA GLY A 47 4.79 -6.64 5.87
C GLY A 47 4.24 -5.21 5.91
N LEU A 48 5.09 -4.20 6.01
CA LEU A 48 4.70 -2.79 5.95
C LEU A 48 4.13 -2.41 4.58
N ALA A 49 4.71 -2.92 3.49
CA ALA A 49 4.16 -2.74 2.15
C ALA A 49 2.74 -3.35 2.03
N ALA A 50 2.53 -4.55 2.57
CA ALA A 50 1.20 -5.18 2.60
C ALA A 50 0.19 -4.40 3.47
N LEU A 51 0.64 -3.87 4.61
CA LEU A 51 -0.16 -3.01 5.49
C LEU A 51 -0.60 -1.72 4.78
N LEU A 52 0.34 -1.03 4.13
CA LEU A 52 0.07 0.17 3.33
C LEU A 52 -0.91 -0.13 2.20
N ALA A 53 -0.70 -1.21 1.45
CA ALA A 53 -1.62 -1.62 0.39
C ALA A 53 -3.04 -1.85 0.92
N LEU A 54 -3.18 -2.54 2.06
CA LEU A 54 -4.49 -2.83 2.66
C LEU A 54 -5.27 -1.57 3.06
N PHE A 55 -4.58 -0.55 3.59
CA PHE A 55 -5.24 0.68 4.03
C PHE A 55 -5.44 1.71 2.92
N THR A 56 -4.56 1.72 1.92
CA THR A 56 -4.57 2.76 0.90
C THR A 56 -5.35 2.36 -0.34
N VAL A 57 -5.42 1.07 -0.69
CA VAL A 57 -6.14 0.59 -1.89
C VAL A 57 -7.64 0.56 -1.61
N ALA A 58 -8.30 1.65 -1.98
CA ALA A 58 -9.73 1.90 -1.72
C ALA A 58 -10.59 1.92 -3.00
N ASP A 59 -10.11 1.33 -4.11
CA ASP A 59 -10.90 1.23 -5.34
C ASP A 59 -12.27 0.57 -5.07
N PRO A 60 -13.35 1.07 -5.69
CA PRO A 60 -14.72 0.60 -5.42
C PRO A 60 -15.00 -0.79 -5.98
N THR A 61 -14.18 -1.26 -6.92
CA THR A 61 -14.34 -2.58 -7.57
C THR A 61 -13.14 -3.46 -7.26
N VAL A 62 -13.38 -4.78 -7.14
CA VAL A 62 -12.32 -5.77 -6.91
C VAL A 62 -11.27 -5.73 -8.03
N ARG A 63 -11.70 -5.57 -9.29
CA ARG A 63 -10.79 -5.39 -10.43
C ARG A 63 -9.94 -4.13 -10.29
N GLY A 64 -10.53 -3.03 -9.84
CA GLY A 64 -9.80 -1.79 -9.55
C GLY A 64 -8.75 -1.99 -8.47
N GLN A 65 -9.11 -2.66 -7.37
CA GLN A 65 -8.19 -2.95 -6.27
C GLN A 65 -7.01 -3.80 -6.76
N ALA A 66 -7.26 -4.85 -7.54
CA ALA A 66 -6.20 -5.69 -8.10
C ALA A 66 -5.24 -4.90 -8.99
N VAL A 67 -5.76 -4.03 -9.86
CA VAL A 67 -4.94 -3.16 -10.72
C VAL A 67 -4.10 -2.21 -9.88
N THR A 68 -4.70 -1.52 -8.90
CA THR A 68 -3.96 -0.57 -8.06
C THR A 68 -2.88 -1.30 -7.25
N THR A 69 -3.17 -2.46 -6.67
CA THR A 69 -2.17 -3.28 -5.96
C THR A 69 -1.02 -3.68 -6.88
N ALA A 70 -1.30 -4.09 -8.13
CA ALA A 70 -0.26 -4.42 -9.10
C ALA A 70 0.59 -3.21 -9.53
N LEU A 71 0.04 -1.99 -9.43
CA LEU A 71 0.75 -0.75 -9.71
C LEU A 71 1.61 -0.25 -8.53
N LEU A 72 1.36 -0.71 -7.30
CA LEU A 72 2.14 -0.26 -6.13
C LEU A 72 3.65 -0.51 -6.30
N PRO A 73 4.14 -1.70 -6.74
CA PRO A 73 5.57 -1.93 -6.97
C PRO A 73 6.13 -1.05 -8.10
N VAL A 74 5.32 -0.72 -9.11
CA VAL A 74 5.73 0.13 -10.25
C VAL A 74 6.09 1.54 -9.78
N VAL A 75 5.47 2.03 -8.70
CA VAL A 75 5.78 3.34 -8.11
C VAL A 75 6.78 3.21 -6.95
N GLY A 76 6.60 2.23 -6.08
CA GLY A 76 7.42 2.05 -4.88
C GLY A 76 8.86 1.62 -5.19
N LEU A 77 9.09 0.67 -6.11
CA LEU A 77 10.44 0.19 -6.41
C LEU A 77 11.35 1.28 -7.00
N PRO A 78 10.90 2.11 -7.96
CA PRO A 78 11.71 3.24 -8.41
C PRO A 78 12.04 4.24 -7.32
N VAL A 79 11.10 4.56 -6.42
CA VAL A 79 11.37 5.49 -5.32
C VAL A 79 12.35 4.89 -4.32
N LEU A 80 12.19 3.62 -3.94
CA LEU A 80 13.14 2.93 -3.08
C LEU A 80 14.52 2.84 -3.72
N GLY A 81 14.59 2.53 -5.01
CA GLY A 81 15.85 2.52 -5.77
C GLY A 81 16.53 3.88 -5.79
N ALA A 82 15.77 4.96 -6.01
CA ALA A 82 16.27 6.32 -5.94
C ALA A 82 16.75 6.68 -4.52
N ALA A 83 16.02 6.29 -3.49
CA ALA A 83 16.40 6.52 -2.09
C ALA A 83 17.72 5.83 -1.72
N VAL A 84 17.93 4.59 -2.19
CA VAL A 84 19.20 3.87 -2.00
C VAL A 84 20.33 4.55 -2.78
N ALA A 85 20.10 4.89 -4.05
CA ALA A 85 21.11 5.53 -4.89
C ALA A 85 21.53 6.92 -4.38
N LEU A 86 20.59 7.68 -3.82
CA LEU A 86 20.82 9.02 -3.29
C LEU A 86 21.26 9.03 -1.81
N HIS A 87 21.33 7.87 -1.15
CA HIS A 87 21.70 7.77 0.27
C HIS A 87 23.01 8.50 0.63
N PRO A 88 24.09 8.49 -0.19
CA PRO A 88 25.32 9.24 0.08
C PRO A 88 25.20 10.76 -0.07
N TYR A 89 24.13 11.26 -0.71
CA TYR A 89 23.96 12.66 -1.10
C TYR A 89 22.75 13.28 -0.37
N PRO A 90 22.90 13.76 0.87
CA PRO A 90 21.77 14.14 1.72
C PRO A 90 20.86 15.20 1.09
N VAL A 91 21.44 16.26 0.50
CA VAL A 91 20.65 17.33 -0.15
C VAL A 91 19.88 16.79 -1.36
N ALA A 92 20.51 15.97 -2.21
CA ALA A 92 19.84 15.41 -3.39
C ALA A 92 18.73 14.44 -3.00
N ARG A 93 18.97 13.60 -1.97
CA ARG A 93 17.97 12.71 -1.38
C ARG A 93 16.76 13.49 -0.87
N ASP A 94 16.98 14.55 -0.10
CA ASP A 94 15.90 15.33 0.51
C ASP A 94 15.08 16.08 -0.56
N LEU A 95 15.73 16.61 -1.59
CA LEU A 95 15.05 17.20 -2.74
C LEU A 95 14.24 16.16 -3.54
N ALA A 96 14.80 14.97 -3.76
CA ALA A 96 14.08 13.89 -4.44
C ALA A 96 12.87 13.43 -3.62
N PHE A 97 13.02 13.27 -2.30
CA PHE A 97 11.91 12.95 -1.40
C PHE A 97 10.82 14.02 -1.49
N LEU A 98 11.17 15.31 -1.41
CA LEU A 98 10.22 16.41 -1.53
C LEU A 98 9.48 16.40 -2.87
N ALA A 99 10.20 16.11 -3.97
CA ALA A 99 9.60 15.98 -5.29
C ALA A 99 8.62 14.80 -5.37
N VAL A 100 8.97 13.64 -4.80
CA VAL A 100 8.08 12.46 -4.75
C VAL A 100 6.84 12.76 -3.90
N VAL A 101 6.99 13.41 -2.74
CA VAL A 101 5.85 13.83 -1.90
C VAL A 101 4.93 14.77 -2.69
N GLY A 102 5.49 15.79 -3.35
CA GLY A 102 4.74 16.72 -4.19
C GLY A 102 3.98 16.01 -5.32
N ALA A 103 4.65 15.10 -6.04
CA ALA A 103 4.04 14.29 -7.08
C ALA A 103 2.94 13.37 -6.54
N GLY A 104 3.16 12.75 -5.38
CA GLY A 104 2.18 11.88 -4.72
C GLY A 104 0.95 12.65 -4.22
N VAL A 105 1.12 13.87 -3.72
CA VAL A 105 0.00 14.76 -3.37
C VAL A 105 -0.76 15.18 -4.64
N TYR A 106 -0.06 15.58 -5.69
CA TYR A 106 -0.67 15.92 -6.98
C TYR A 106 -1.45 14.74 -7.59
N ALA A 107 -0.96 13.50 -7.38
CA ALA A 107 -1.60 12.29 -7.84
C ALA A 107 -3.00 12.05 -7.27
N ARG A 108 -3.32 12.61 -6.10
CA ARG A 108 -4.63 12.43 -5.43
C ARG A 108 -5.81 12.92 -6.28
N ARG A 109 -5.59 13.82 -7.25
CA ARG A 109 -6.64 14.33 -8.15
C ARG A 109 -7.26 13.25 -9.04
N TRP A 110 -6.58 12.12 -9.25
CA TRP A 110 -7.09 10.99 -10.04
C TRP A 110 -7.86 9.96 -9.20
N GLY A 111 -8.46 10.40 -8.09
CA GLY A 111 -9.34 9.59 -7.26
C GLY A 111 -8.60 8.58 -6.37
N PRO A 112 -9.28 7.49 -5.95
CA PRO A 112 -8.74 6.54 -4.98
C PRO A 112 -7.39 5.95 -5.39
N ARG A 113 -7.24 5.58 -6.66
CA ARG A 113 -5.98 5.01 -7.18
C ARG A 113 -4.82 5.99 -7.07
N GLY A 114 -5.04 7.24 -7.46
CA GLY A 114 -4.02 8.28 -7.37
C GLY A 114 -3.59 8.54 -5.92
N HIS A 115 -4.56 8.50 -4.98
CA HIS A 115 -4.27 8.55 -3.56
C HIS A 115 -3.42 7.37 -3.09
N SER A 116 -3.78 6.13 -3.44
CA SER A 116 -3.04 4.93 -3.03
C SER A 116 -1.60 4.95 -3.54
N LEU A 117 -1.41 5.21 -4.84
CA LEU A 117 -0.09 5.27 -5.46
C LEU A 117 0.75 6.41 -4.86
N GLY A 118 0.13 7.56 -4.61
CA GLY A 118 0.82 8.69 -4.00
C GLY A 118 1.32 8.37 -2.59
N VAL A 119 0.46 7.85 -1.71
CA VAL A 119 0.86 7.49 -0.34
C VAL A 119 1.94 6.41 -0.33
N PHE A 120 1.78 5.38 -1.16
CA PHE A 120 2.76 4.29 -1.25
C PHE A 120 4.11 4.73 -1.81
N ALA A 121 4.15 5.82 -2.59
CA ALA A 121 5.39 6.32 -3.17
C ALA A 121 6.36 6.90 -2.13
N PHE A 122 5.86 7.53 -1.06
CA PHE A 122 6.71 8.28 -0.12
C PHE A 122 6.61 7.83 1.35
N MET A 123 5.69 6.93 1.70
CA MET A 123 5.68 6.28 3.03
C MET A 123 6.62 5.08 3.05
#